data_AF-A0AB34GAM5-F1
#
_entry.id   AF-A0AB34GAM5-F1
#
_cell.length_a   1.000
_cell.length_b   1.000
_cell.length_c   1.000
_cell.angle_alpha   90.00
_cell.angle_beta   90.00
_cell.angle_gamma   90.00
#
_symmetry.space_group_name_H-M   'P 1'
#
loop_
_entity.id
_entity.type
_entity.pdbx_description
1 polymer ?
#
loop_
_entity_poly.entity_id
_entity_poly.type
_entity_poly.pdbx_seq_one_letter_code
_entity_poly.pdbx_strand_id
1 'polypeptide(L)'
;MLLNSQWITEEIKDGLSELLSYEGNVEEDFYSTFQVFQEEFGIIKSYNLKPGGDKIPVTNQNRKEYVQLCIDFLLNKSMYKQFAAFYYGFHSVCASNALMLLHPEEVEILVCGSPELDMHTLQRSTQYDGYAKTDLTI
;
A
#
# COMPACT_ATOMS: atom_id res chain seq x y z
N MET A 1 3.98 9.81 7.55
CA MET A 1 4.50 8.83 6.58
C MET A 1 3.54 8.84 5.40
N LEU A 2 3.91 9.49 4.29
CA LEU A 2 3.07 9.56 3.10
C LEU A 2 3.23 8.23 2.35
N LEU A 3 2.35 7.27 2.65
CA LEU A 3 2.35 5.97 2.01
C LEU A 3 1.74 6.09 0.62
N ASN A 4 2.60 5.94 -0.39
CA ASN A 4 2.30 5.95 -1.81
C ASN A 4 1.37 4.77 -2.16
N SER A 5 0.34 5.02 -2.97
CA SER A 5 -0.58 4.00 -3.51
C SER A 5 0.10 2.94 -4.39
N GLN A 6 1.39 3.10 -4.70
CA GLN A 6 2.20 2.17 -5.49
C GLN A 6 2.46 0.81 -4.80
N TRP A 7 2.25 0.70 -3.49
CA TRP A 7 2.44 -0.56 -2.75
C TRP A 7 1.16 -1.40 -2.61
N ILE A 8 0.05 -0.91 -3.17
CA ILE A 8 -1.23 -1.63 -3.22
C ILE A 8 -1.24 -2.44 -4.51
N THR A 9 -1.73 -3.69 -4.46
CA THR A 9 -1.87 -4.52 -5.67
C THR A 9 -2.76 -3.81 -6.69
N GLU A 10 -2.43 -3.93 -7.98
CA GLU A 10 -3.18 -3.30 -9.07
C GLU A 10 -4.68 -3.65 -8.99
N GLU A 11 -5.03 -4.90 -8.64
CA GLU A 11 -6.43 -5.31 -8.46
C GLU A 11 -7.19 -4.49 -7.39
N ILE A 12 -6.57 -4.22 -6.24
CA ILE A 12 -7.21 -3.43 -5.18
C ILE A 12 -7.29 -1.96 -5.61
N LYS A 13 -6.22 -1.45 -6.22
CA LYS A 13 -6.18 -0.08 -6.72
C LYS A 13 -7.27 0.17 -7.77
N ASP A 14 -7.46 -0.77 -8.69
CA ASP A 14 -8.49 -0.72 -9.72
C ASP A 14 -9.89 -0.77 -9.09
N GLY A 15 -10.14 -1.71 -8.17
CA GLY A 15 -11.43 -1.81 -7.48
C GLY A 15 -11.79 -0.57 -6.65
N LEU A 16 -10.83 0.01 -5.94
CA LEU A 16 -11.05 1.27 -5.20
C LEU A 16 -11.26 2.46 -6.16
N SER A 17 -10.59 2.47 -7.30
CA SER A 17 -10.77 3.52 -8.32
C SER A 17 -12.12 3.42 -9.01
N GLU A 18 -12.58 2.21 -9.30
CA GLU A 18 -13.92 1.93 -9.82
C GLU A 18 -15.00 2.43 -8.85
N LEU A 19 -14.86 2.13 -7.55
CA LEU A 19 -15.78 2.64 -6.53
C LEU A 19 -15.83 4.18 -6.51
N LEU A 20 -14.69 4.85 -6.68
CA LEU A 20 -14.59 6.31 -6.71
C LEU A 20 -15.20 6.95 -7.95
N SER A 21 -15.10 6.30 -9.11
CA SER A 21 -15.62 6.80 -10.39
C SER A 21 -17.05 6.35 -10.68
N TYR A 22 -17.57 5.38 -9.93
CA TYR A 22 -18.90 4.82 -10.15
C TYR A 22 -20.00 5.89 -10.16
N GLU A 23 -20.85 5.88 -11.19
CA GLU A 23 -21.92 6.87 -11.37
C GLU A 23 -23.28 6.41 -10.83
N GLY A 24 -23.46 5.11 -10.59
CA GLY A 24 -24.70 4.52 -10.07
C GLY A 24 -24.88 4.66 -8.56
N ASN A 25 -25.79 3.89 -7.97
CA ASN A 25 -26.08 3.93 -6.55
C ASN A 25 -25.13 3.00 -5.80
N VAL A 26 -24.09 3.57 -5.19
CA VAL A 26 -23.05 2.77 -4.51
C VAL A 26 -23.63 1.86 -3.43
N GLU A 27 -24.65 2.32 -2.70
CA GLU A 27 -25.24 1.52 -1.61
C GLU A 27 -25.99 0.30 -2.14
N GLU A 28 -26.81 0.50 -3.17
CA GLU A 28 -27.65 -0.54 -3.78
C GLU A 28 -26.89 -1.46 -4.73
N ASP A 29 -25.77 -1.01 -5.31
CA ASP A 29 -25.03 -1.78 -6.30
C ASP A 29 -23.87 -2.57 -5.66
N PHE A 30 -23.22 -2.02 -4.62
CA PHE A 30 -22.06 -2.66 -3.98
C PHE A 30 -22.38 -3.37 -2.67
N TYR A 31 -23.51 -3.08 -2.02
CA TYR A 31 -23.92 -3.66 -0.73
C TYR A 31 -22.81 -3.70 0.34
N SER A 32 -21.90 -2.73 0.29
CA SER A 32 -20.71 -2.71 1.13
C SER A 32 -20.96 -1.87 2.39
N THR A 33 -20.32 -2.23 3.48
CA THR A 33 -20.31 -1.45 4.72
C THR A 33 -18.88 -1.01 5.06
N PHE A 34 -18.69 -0.21 6.11
CA PHE A 34 -17.36 0.17 6.59
C PHE A 34 -16.66 -0.98 7.35
N GLN A 35 -16.74 -2.20 6.82
CA GLN A 35 -16.11 -3.41 7.31
C GLN A 35 -15.34 -4.07 6.17
N VAL A 36 -14.12 -4.52 6.45
CA VAL A 36 -13.27 -5.27 5.51
C VAL A 36 -12.98 -6.67 6.05
N PHE A 37 -12.72 -7.60 5.13
CA PHE A 37 -12.40 -8.98 5.45
C PHE A 37 -10.96 -9.27 5.04
N GLN A 38 -10.22 -9.95 5.91
CA GLN A 38 -8.85 -10.35 5.65
C GLN A 38 -8.65 -11.80 6.08
N GLU A 39 -7.98 -12.58 5.23
CA GLU A 39 -7.55 -13.92 5.59
C GLU A 39 -6.24 -13.86 6.38
N GLU A 40 -6.25 -14.45 7.57
CA GLU A 40 -5.07 -14.58 8.42
C GLU A 40 -4.90 -16.04 8.83
N PHE A 41 -3.85 -16.68 8.35
CA PHE A 41 -3.52 -18.08 8.65
C PHE A 41 -4.68 -19.04 8.36
N GLY A 42 -5.35 -18.86 7.22
CA GLY A 42 -6.51 -19.67 6.81
C GLY A 42 -7.83 -19.31 7.51
N ILE A 43 -7.85 -18.25 8.32
CA ILE A 43 -9.06 -17.78 9.02
C ILE A 43 -9.46 -16.41 8.49
N ILE A 44 -10.68 -16.28 7.99
CA ILE A 44 -11.25 -15.00 7.59
C ILE A 44 -11.65 -14.21 8.83
N LYS A 45 -11.09 -13.01 8.99
CA LYS A 45 -11.42 -12.06 10.05
C LYS A 45 -12.05 -10.81 9.47
N SER A 46 -12.99 -10.24 10.21
CA SER A 46 -13.67 -9.00 9.86
C SER A 46 -13.14 -7.83 10.70
N TYR A 47 -12.90 -6.70 10.06
CA TYR A 47 -12.39 -5.49 10.69
C TYR A 47 -13.28 -4.30 10.37
N ASN A 48 -13.80 -3.65 11.40
CA ASN A 48 -14.52 -2.39 11.24
C ASN A 48 -13.52 -1.25 11.01
N LEU A 49 -13.66 -0.57 9.87
CA LEU A 49 -12.81 0.58 9.49
C LEU A 49 -13.04 1.80 10.39
N LYS A 50 -14.24 1.89 10.97
CA LYS A 50 -14.64 2.89 11.98
C LYS A 50 -15.59 2.28 13.01
N PRO A 51 -15.86 2.93 14.16
CA PRO A 51 -16.76 2.38 15.17
C PRO A 51 -18.13 2.01 14.59
N GLY A 52 -18.55 0.76 14.78
CA GLY A 52 -19.81 0.22 14.23
C GLY A 52 -19.85 0.10 12.70
N GLY A 53 -18.69 0.05 12.04
CA GLY A 53 -18.58 0.07 10.58
C GLY A 53 -19.38 -1.02 9.85
N ASP A 54 -19.61 -2.17 10.50
CA ASP A 54 -20.46 -3.27 10.03
C ASP A 54 -21.92 -2.88 9.76
N LYS A 55 -22.39 -1.77 10.35
CA LYS A 55 -23.77 -1.27 10.23
C LYS A 55 -23.88 0.00 9.41
N ILE A 56 -22.76 0.51 8.92
CA ILE A 56 -22.72 1.79 8.21
C ILE A 56 -22.53 1.45 6.72
N PRO A 57 -23.55 1.65 5.87
CA PRO A 57 -23.43 1.38 4.45
C PRO A 57 -22.48 2.39 3.78
N VAL A 58 -21.81 1.92 2.73
CA VAL A 58 -21.05 2.77 1.82
C VAL A 58 -22.01 3.37 0.81
N THR A 59 -21.97 4.68 0.65
CA THR A 59 -22.86 5.46 -0.22
C THR A 59 -22.03 6.39 -1.11
N ASN A 60 -22.65 6.98 -2.13
CA ASN A 60 -21.98 7.96 -3.01
C ASN A 60 -21.37 9.14 -2.24
N GLN A 61 -21.97 9.54 -1.11
CA GLN A 61 -21.51 10.65 -0.28
C GLN A 61 -20.31 10.28 0.59
N ASN A 62 -20.23 9.03 1.07
CA ASN A 62 -19.19 8.61 2.03
C ASN A 62 -18.11 7.71 1.41
N ARG A 63 -18.21 7.32 0.14
CA ARG A 63 -17.24 6.42 -0.54
C ARG A 63 -15.79 6.88 -0.45
N LYS A 64 -15.54 8.20 -0.48
CA LYS A 64 -14.18 8.74 -0.35
C LYS A 64 -13.58 8.45 1.02
N GLU A 65 -14.40 8.54 2.06
CA GLU A 65 -14.02 8.16 3.43
C GLU A 65 -13.72 6.67 3.52
N TYR A 66 -14.58 5.83 2.92
CA TYR A 66 -14.38 4.39 2.87
C TYR A 66 -13.04 4.03 2.22
N VAL A 67 -12.74 4.59 1.04
CA VAL A 67 -11.48 4.35 0.34
C VAL A 67 -10.28 4.79 1.17
N GLN A 68 -10.33 5.98 1.78
CA GLN A 68 -9.25 6.47 2.63
C GLN A 68 -8.99 5.55 3.83
N LEU A 69 -10.04 5.08 4.50
CA LEU A 69 -9.92 4.17 5.64
C LEU A 69 -9.47 2.77 5.21
N CYS A 70 -9.88 2.30 4.03
CA CYS A 70 -9.43 1.04 3.47
C CYS A 70 -7.92 1.07 3.17
N ILE A 71 -7.44 2.15 2.53
CA ILE A 71 -6.00 2.36 2.27
C ILE A 71 -5.21 2.41 3.58
N ASP A 72 -5.68 3.16 4.58
CA ASP A 72 -5.04 3.22 5.90
C ASP A 72 -5.02 1.84 6.58
N PHE A 73 -6.11 1.08 6.48
CA PHE A 73 -6.15 -0.27 7.03
C PHE A 73 -5.13 -1.18 6.34
N LEU A 74 -5.11 -1.21 5.01
CA LEU A 74 -4.23 -2.07 4.23
C LEU A 74 -2.76 -1.78 4.51
N LEU A 75 -2.37 -0.50 4.52
CA LEU A 75 -0.96 -0.11 4.59
C LEU A 75 -0.43 0.05 6.02
N ASN A 76 -1.28 0.37 7.00
CA ASN A 76 -0.83 0.64 8.37
C ASN A 76 -1.35 -0.37 9.39
N LYS A 77 -2.64 -0.71 9.36
CA LYS A 77 -3.28 -1.46 10.47
C LYS A 77 -3.17 -2.96 10.31
N SER A 78 -3.33 -3.47 9.09
CA SER A 78 -3.40 -4.92 8.79
C SER A 78 -2.13 -5.67 9.19
N MET A 79 -0.97 -5.01 9.06
CA MET A 79 0.35 -5.58 9.34
C MET A 79 1.00 -5.07 10.63
N TYR A 80 0.30 -4.22 11.40
CA TYR A 80 0.90 -3.51 12.53
C TYR A 80 1.49 -4.47 13.57
N LYS A 81 0.81 -5.59 13.87
CA LYS A 81 1.28 -6.54 14.89
C LYS A 81 2.59 -7.21 14.49
N GLN A 82 2.67 -7.66 13.24
CA GLN A 82 3.83 -8.32 12.66
C GLN A 82 5.00 -7.33 12.55
N PHE A 83 4.71 -6.12 12.06
CA PHE A 83 5.69 -5.05 11.96
C PHE A 83 6.21 -4.62 13.34
N ALA A 84 5.34 -4.47 14.34
CA ALA A 84 5.74 -4.10 15.70
C ALA A 84 6.66 -5.16 16.31
N ALA A 85 6.35 -6.45 16.15
CA ALA A 85 7.21 -7.53 16.62
C ALA A 85 8.60 -7.49 15.95
N PHE A 86 8.65 -7.28 14.63
CA PHE A 86 9.90 -7.06 13.90
C PHE A 86 10.66 -5.84 14.42
N TYR A 87 9.97 -4.70 14.55
CA TYR A 87 10.52 -3.44 15.03
C TYR A 87 11.17 -3.59 16.41
N TYR A 88 10.48 -4.22 17.37
CA TYR A 88 11.04 -4.46 18.70
C TYR A 88 12.22 -5.42 18.66
N GLY A 89 12.15 -6.50 17.88
CA GLY A 89 13.26 -7.44 17.72
C GLY A 89 14.50 -6.74 17.14
N PHE A 90 14.31 -5.98 16.07
CA PHE A 90 15.37 -5.21 15.42
C PHE A 90 15.99 -4.16 16.35
N HIS A 91 15.16 -3.36 17.06
CA HIS A 91 15.65 -2.37 18.02
C HIS A 91 16.34 -2.98 19.24
N SER A 92 15.98 -4.21 19.65
CA SER A 92 16.65 -4.87 20.78
C SER A 92 18.12 -5.21 20.51
N VAL A 93 18.48 -5.40 19.24
CA VAL A 93 19.85 -5.74 18.81
C VAL A 93 20.57 -4.50 18.30
N CYS A 94 19.91 -3.71 17.46
CA CYS A 94 20.49 -2.56 16.76
C CYS A 94 20.26 -1.24 17.50
N ALA A 95 20.23 -1.25 18.85
CA ALA A 95 19.74 -0.21 19.77
C ALA A 95 20.43 1.18 19.65
N SER A 96 20.30 1.82 18.49
CA SER A 96 20.80 3.14 18.20
C SER A 96 19.71 3.96 17.53
N ASN A 97 19.42 5.12 18.12
CA ASN A 97 18.54 6.12 17.52
C ASN A 97 19.08 6.64 16.18
N ALA A 98 20.31 6.30 15.78
CA ALA A 98 20.89 6.68 14.51
C ALA A 98 20.06 6.22 13.31
N LEU A 99 19.43 5.04 13.38
CA LEU A 99 18.56 4.55 12.29
C LEU A 99 17.29 5.38 12.12
N MET A 100 16.86 6.11 13.15
CA MET A 100 15.73 7.04 13.06
C MET A 100 16.09 8.38 12.41
N LEU A 101 17.39 8.65 12.19
CA LEU A 101 17.86 9.84 11.49
C LEU A 101 17.95 9.63 9.97
N LEU A 102 17.84 8.38 9.51
CA LEU A 102 18.01 8.00 8.12
C LEU A 102 16.67 7.99 7.38
N HIS A 103 16.73 8.29 6.09
CA HIS A 103 15.63 8.05 5.16
C HIS A 103 15.46 6.55 4.88
N PRO A 104 14.25 6.08 4.51
CA PRO A 104 14.01 4.67 4.20
C PRO A 104 14.99 4.07 3.19
N GLU A 105 15.37 4.84 2.18
CA GLU A 105 16.30 4.43 1.12
C GLU A 105 17.73 4.26 1.66
N GLU A 106 18.15 5.06 2.64
CA GLU A 106 19.46 4.93 3.29
C GLU A 106 19.51 3.69 4.18
N VAL A 107 18.41 3.38 4.87
CA VAL A 107 18.28 2.15 5.65
C VAL A 107 18.33 0.92 4.74
N GLU A 108 17.69 0.98 3.58
CA GLU A 108 17.76 -0.08 2.56
C GLU A 108 19.21 -0.31 2.11
N ILE A 109 19.95 0.75 1.77
CA ILE A 109 21.35 0.63 1.38
C ILE A 109 22.21 0.02 2.49
N LEU A 110 21.95 0.35 3.77
CA LEU A 110 22.70 -0.24 4.89
C LEU A 110 22.43 -1.73 5.06
N VAL A 111 21.19 -2.18 4.81
CA VAL A 111 20.78 -3.59 5.02
C VAL A 111 21.11 -4.44 3.79
N CYS A 112 20.77 -3.96 2.60
CA CYS A 112 20.89 -4.68 1.34
C CYS A 112 22.24 -4.45 0.64
N GLY A 113 22.99 -3.43 1.05
CA GLY A 113 24.17 -2.95 0.35
C GLY A 113 23.82 -2.08 -0.86
N SER A 114 24.84 -1.49 -1.46
CA SER A 114 24.72 -0.76 -2.73
C SER A 114 25.31 -1.63 -3.86
N PRO A 115 24.48 -2.20 -4.75
CA PRO A 115 24.99 -2.94 -5.89
C PRO A 115 25.54 -1.97 -6.95
N GLU A 116 26.65 -2.35 -7.60
CA GLU A 116 27.09 -1.66 -8.81
C GLU A 116 26.09 -1.92 -9.94
N LEU A 117 25.49 -0.84 -10.45
CA LEU A 117 24.58 -0.90 -11.58
C LEU A 117 25.36 -1.01 -12.89
N ASP A 118 25.25 -2.16 -13.57
CA ASP A 118 25.72 -2.31 -14.94
C ASP A 118 24.77 -1.58 -15.91
N MET A 119 25.17 -0.37 -16.29
CA MET A 119 24.41 0.47 -17.21
C MET A 119 24.22 -0.17 -18.60
N HIS A 120 25.15 -1.02 -19.06
CA HIS A 120 24.98 -1.72 -20.32
C HIS A 120 23.88 -2.77 -20.24
N THR A 121 23.84 -3.53 -19.14
CA THR A 121 22.77 -4.50 -18.92
C THR A 121 21.44 -3.80 -18.74
N LEU A 122 21.39 -2.70 -17.97
CA LEU A 122 20.17 -1.90 -17.81
C LEU A 122 19.66 -1.42 -19.17
N GLN A 123 20.51 -0.79 -19.99
CA GLN A 123 20.11 -0.28 -21.31
C GLN A 123 19.65 -1.38 -22.27
N ARG A 124 20.25 -2.58 -22.20
CA ARG A 124 19.85 -3.72 -23.03
C ARG A 124 18.50 -4.30 -22.62
N SER A 125 18.16 -4.23 -21.33
CA SER A 125 16.91 -4.78 -20.78
C SER A 125 15.76 -3.77 -20.72
N THR A 126 16.01 -2.48 -20.96
CA THR A 126 14.99 -1.43 -21.01
C THR A 126 14.11 -1.55 -22.26
N GLN A 127 12.79 -1.47 -22.06
CA GLN A 127 11.81 -1.28 -23.13
C GLN A 127 11.23 0.13 -23.04
N TYR A 128 10.97 0.74 -24.19
CA TYR A 128 10.42 2.09 -24.30
C TYR A 128 8.98 2.00 -24.78
N ASP A 129 8.06 2.63 -24.05
CA ASP A 129 6.67 2.79 -24.47
C ASP A 129 6.45 4.22 -24.96
N GLY A 130 5.99 4.38 -26.20
CA GLY A 130 5.82 5.69 -26.85
C GLY A 130 7.11 6.42 -27.25
N TYR A 131 8.29 5.82 -27.03
CA TYR A 131 9.61 6.40 -27.38
C TYR A 131 10.49 5.39 -28.11
N ALA A 132 11.49 5.90 -28.84
CA ALA A 132 12.57 5.13 -29.42
C ALA A 132 13.89 5.38 -28.67
N LYS A 133 14.81 4.40 -28.74
CA LYS A 133 16.17 4.52 -28.18
C LYS A 133 16.96 5.73 -28.72
N THR A 134 16.53 6.26 -29.86
CA THR A 134 17.18 7.39 -30.55
C THR A 134 16.54 8.73 -30.24
N ASP A 135 15.45 8.76 -29.46
CA ASP A 135 14.79 10.01 -29.11
C ASP A 135 15.68 10.83 -28.18
N LEU A 136 15.68 12.16 -28.35
CA LEU A 136 16.53 13.09 -27.58
C LEU A 136 16.34 13.02 -26.06
N THR A 137 15.21 12.49 -25.59
CA THR A 137 14.88 12.35 -24.16
C THR A 137 15.34 11.03 -23.56
N ILE A 138 15.93 10.13 -24.36
CA ILE A 138 16.40 8.78 -24.01
C ILE A 138 17.93 8.71 -24.12
#